data_AF-A0A0S9PEG1-F1
#
_entry.id   AF-A0A0S9PEG1-F1
#
_cell.length_a   1.000
_cell.length_b   1.000
_cell.length_c   1.000
_cell.angle_alpha   90.00
_cell.angle_beta   90.00
_cell.angle_gamma   90.00
#
_symmetry.space_group_name_H-M   'P 1'
#
loop_
_entity.id
_entity.type
_entity.pdbx_description
1 polymer ?
#
loop_
_entity_poly.entity_id
_entity_poly.type
_entity_poly.pdbx_seq_one_letter_code
_entity_poly.pdbx_strand_id
1 'polypeptide(L)'
;MPLDVYPIRQAQPLLLERLNDPQALAAIFERDEISAVLEGYDSVLWLPDQARSHLPDWLLWVFARWRVVTPDAFPVSAEWETVDEWASAEELEARTALAAFDASEAQRLAKIKSQRLIFTHALENAALAGNDHRQLLKATGESLEMAVATALRALEFEVVDADALPENQGYKKEDLRVSDGKWVAIVEVKGYTKAGKSNDLQQVNKAAKTFARTTGRDADAIWLVVNSFREMDPAQRPLLIPDRPDEIATFAEDDHGLIIDTRDLFKLWQAVTTGALDASAARAHLRASIGRFGFVGADTATDLRPELSTEQAPG
;
A
#
# COMPACT_ATOMS: atom_id res chain seq x y z
N MET A 1 -24.50 -68.85 -27.52
CA MET A 1 -25.29 -67.84 -28.26
C MET A 1 -24.49 -66.56 -28.25
N PRO A 2 -24.08 -66.01 -29.41
CA PRO A 2 -23.49 -64.69 -29.44
C PRO A 2 -24.60 -63.67 -29.16
N LEU A 3 -24.36 -62.76 -28.23
CA LEU A 3 -25.24 -61.62 -27.96
C LEU A 3 -25.13 -60.66 -29.15
N ASP A 4 -26.27 -60.34 -29.76
CA ASP A 4 -26.36 -59.31 -30.79
C ASP A 4 -25.90 -57.96 -30.21
N VAL A 5 -24.90 -57.36 -30.86
CA VAL A 5 -24.38 -56.03 -30.51
C VAL A 5 -25.35 -54.98 -31.05
N TYR A 6 -26.32 -54.58 -30.21
CA TYR A 6 -27.22 -53.43 -30.41
C TYR A 6 -26.46 -52.07 -30.21
N PRO A 7 -27.02 -50.93 -30.66
CA PRO A 7 -26.35 -49.91 -31.48
C PRO A 7 -25.31 -49.06 -30.73
N ILE A 8 -24.58 -48.27 -31.52
CA ILE A 8 -23.56 -47.28 -31.13
C ILE A 8 -23.92 -46.58 -29.80
N ARG A 9 -23.15 -46.84 -28.75
CA ARG A 9 -23.22 -46.16 -27.44
C ARG A 9 -22.12 -45.11 -27.37
N GLN A 10 -22.42 -43.93 -26.84
CA GLN A 10 -21.38 -42.96 -26.49
C GLN A 10 -20.79 -43.35 -25.13
N ALA A 11 -19.47 -43.49 -25.07
CA ALA A 11 -18.75 -43.78 -23.84
C ALA A 11 -18.11 -42.49 -23.31
N GLN A 12 -18.45 -42.08 -22.09
CA GLN A 12 -17.80 -40.98 -21.41
C GLN A 12 -16.90 -41.52 -20.28
N PRO A 13 -15.56 -41.40 -20.39
CA PRO A 13 -14.68 -41.82 -19.32
C PRO A 13 -14.78 -40.86 -18.13
N LEU A 14 -14.95 -41.40 -16.93
CA LEU A 14 -15.13 -40.61 -15.69
C LEU A 14 -13.80 -40.35 -14.97
N LEU A 15 -12.82 -41.25 -15.12
CA LEU A 15 -11.47 -41.08 -14.62
C LEU A 15 -10.47 -41.73 -15.61
N LEU A 16 -9.54 -40.93 -16.12
CA LEU A 16 -8.40 -41.39 -16.91
C LEU A 16 -7.14 -41.19 -16.08
N GLU A 17 -6.56 -42.27 -15.57
CA GLU A 17 -5.21 -42.21 -15.00
C GLU A 17 -4.21 -42.42 -16.14
N ARG A 18 -3.21 -41.54 -16.24
CA ARG A 18 -2.17 -41.64 -17.29
C ARG A 18 -1.24 -42.82 -17.00
N LEU A 19 -1.65 -44.00 -17.40
CA LEU A 19 -0.74 -45.10 -17.70
C LEU A 19 -0.30 -44.99 -19.16
N ASN A 20 0.80 -45.66 -19.53
CA ASN A 20 1.37 -45.63 -20.88
C ASN A 20 0.41 -46.11 -21.99
N ASP A 21 -0.75 -46.65 -21.61
CA ASP A 21 -1.92 -46.93 -22.45
C ASP A 21 -3.17 -46.45 -21.67
N PRO A 22 -4.06 -45.60 -22.22
CA PRO A 22 -5.20 -45.06 -21.47
C PRO A 22 -6.25 -46.16 -21.22
N GLN A 23 -6.17 -46.82 -20.08
CA GLN A 23 -7.24 -47.69 -19.59
C GLN A 23 -8.31 -46.84 -18.89
N ALA A 24 -9.56 -46.98 -19.31
CA ALA A 24 -10.69 -46.39 -18.58
C ALA A 24 -10.85 -47.10 -17.22
N LEU A 25 -10.73 -46.35 -16.13
CA LEU A 25 -10.84 -46.88 -14.76
C LEU A 25 -12.29 -46.96 -14.26
N ALA A 26 -13.23 -46.29 -14.92
CA ALA A 26 -14.66 -46.42 -14.71
C ALA A 26 -15.35 -45.72 -15.89
N ALA A 27 -16.51 -46.21 -16.31
CA ALA A 27 -17.25 -45.63 -17.42
C ALA A 27 -18.74 -45.67 -17.15
N ILE A 28 -19.44 -44.66 -17.65
CA ILE A 28 -20.89 -44.71 -17.80
C ILE A 28 -21.21 -44.79 -19.29
N PHE A 29 -22.10 -45.70 -19.65
CA PHE A 29 -22.56 -45.91 -21.01
C PHE A 29 -24.02 -45.48 -21.09
N GLU A 30 -24.30 -44.47 -21.92
CA GLU A 30 -25.63 -43.89 -22.09
C GLU A 30 -26.04 -44.02 -23.57
N ARG A 31 -27.33 -44.28 -23.82
CA ARG A 31 -27.89 -44.31 -25.20
C ARG A 31 -28.12 -42.88 -25.69
N ASP A 32 -27.68 -42.59 -26.91
CA ASP A 32 -27.69 -41.23 -27.50
C ASP A 32 -29.10 -40.62 -27.54
N GLU A 33 -29.24 -39.33 -27.22
CA GLU A 33 -30.52 -38.64 -26.98
C GLU A 33 -31.48 -38.72 -28.17
N ILE A 34 -30.97 -38.84 -29.39
CA ILE A 34 -31.76 -38.91 -30.63
C ILE A 34 -32.61 -40.20 -30.70
N SER A 35 -32.22 -41.28 -29.99
CA SER A 35 -33.00 -42.53 -29.89
C SER A 35 -33.84 -42.66 -28.61
N ALA A 36 -33.66 -41.79 -27.62
CA ALA A 36 -34.31 -41.91 -26.31
C ALA A 36 -35.80 -41.53 -26.33
N VAL A 37 -36.25 -40.79 -27.34
CA VAL A 37 -37.64 -40.29 -27.47
C VAL A 37 -38.66 -41.42 -27.72
N LEU A 38 -38.22 -42.61 -28.14
CA LEU A 38 -39.13 -43.70 -28.52
C LEU A 38 -39.09 -44.95 -27.61
N GLU A 39 -38.04 -45.15 -26.80
CA GLU A 39 -37.85 -46.43 -26.05
C GLU A 39 -37.36 -46.29 -24.58
N GLY A 40 -37.23 -45.07 -24.04
CA GLY A 40 -36.81 -44.85 -22.66
C GLY A 40 -35.30 -44.66 -22.48
N TYR A 41 -34.90 -44.07 -21.35
CA TYR A 41 -33.50 -43.81 -20.98
C TYR A 41 -32.84 -45.10 -20.45
N ASP A 42 -31.71 -45.48 -21.06
CA ASP A 42 -30.91 -46.65 -20.69
C ASP A 42 -29.46 -46.22 -20.40
N SER A 43 -28.98 -46.52 -19.19
CA SER A 43 -27.66 -46.12 -18.70
C SER A 43 -27.05 -47.21 -17.85
N VAL A 44 -25.75 -47.49 -18.07
CA VAL A 44 -25.01 -48.55 -17.37
C VAL A 44 -23.72 -47.98 -16.80
N LEU A 45 -23.53 -48.11 -15.48
CA LEU A 45 -22.25 -47.88 -14.83
C LEU A 45 -21.39 -49.14 -14.91
N TRP A 46 -20.19 -49.00 -15.46
CA TRP A 46 -19.16 -50.03 -15.44
C TRP A 46 -18.04 -49.61 -14.47
N LEU A 47 -17.75 -50.51 -13.53
CA LEU A 47 -16.70 -50.35 -12.54
C LEU A 47 -15.73 -51.54 -12.63
N PRO A 48 -14.41 -51.32 -12.55
CA PRO A 48 -13.43 -52.40 -12.46
C PRO A 48 -13.42 -52.98 -11.05
N ASP A 49 -12.82 -54.16 -10.88
CA ASP A 49 -12.83 -54.86 -9.59
C ASP A 49 -12.16 -54.06 -8.45
N GLN A 50 -11.20 -53.20 -8.76
CA GLN A 50 -10.52 -52.33 -7.79
C GLN A 50 -11.47 -51.29 -7.15
N ALA A 51 -12.57 -50.94 -7.82
CA ALA A 51 -13.54 -49.98 -7.29
C ALA A 51 -14.49 -50.58 -6.24
N ARG A 52 -14.47 -51.90 -6.02
CA ARG A 52 -15.37 -52.59 -5.06
C ARG A 52 -15.25 -52.07 -3.62
N SER A 53 -14.06 -51.65 -3.18
CA SER A 53 -13.87 -51.11 -1.82
C SER A 53 -14.55 -49.74 -1.61
N HIS A 54 -14.90 -49.05 -2.69
CA HIS A 54 -15.59 -47.75 -2.70
C HIS A 54 -16.97 -47.82 -3.37
N LEU A 55 -17.53 -49.03 -3.45
CA LEU A 55 -18.83 -49.25 -4.10
C LEU A 55 -19.94 -48.34 -3.54
N PRO A 56 -20.05 -48.07 -2.23
CA PRO A 56 -21.06 -47.15 -1.70
C PRO A 56 -20.96 -45.74 -2.29
N ASP A 57 -19.75 -45.19 -2.39
CA ASP A 57 -19.52 -43.83 -2.92
C ASP A 57 -19.87 -43.74 -4.41
N TRP A 58 -19.50 -44.77 -5.20
CA TRP A 58 -19.86 -44.86 -6.61
C TRP A 58 -21.36 -45.02 -6.84
N LEU A 59 -22.05 -45.76 -5.98
CA LEU A 59 -23.50 -45.92 -6.04
C LEU A 59 -24.22 -44.61 -5.69
N LEU A 60 -23.78 -43.90 -4.65
CA LEU A 60 -24.32 -42.58 -4.30
C LEU A 60 -24.17 -41.59 -5.47
N TRP A 61 -22.99 -41.56 -6.08
CA TRP A 61 -22.72 -40.69 -7.22
C TRP A 61 -23.61 -41.02 -8.43
N VAL A 62 -23.71 -42.30 -8.83
CA VAL A 62 -24.49 -42.68 -10.02
C VAL A 62 -25.99 -42.52 -9.78
N PHE A 63 -26.50 -42.80 -8.58
CA PHE A 63 -27.90 -42.56 -8.24
C PHE A 63 -28.23 -41.08 -8.25
N ALA A 64 -27.34 -40.20 -7.78
CA ALA A 64 -27.54 -38.76 -7.91
C ALA A 64 -27.65 -38.33 -9.38
N ARG A 65 -26.88 -38.96 -10.29
CA ARG A 65 -26.96 -38.70 -11.73
C ARG A 65 -28.25 -39.25 -12.36
N TRP A 66 -28.57 -40.53 -12.17
CA TRP A 66 -29.77 -41.14 -12.75
C TRP A 66 -31.06 -40.50 -12.27
N ARG A 67 -31.08 -39.96 -11.05
CA ARG A 67 -32.19 -39.19 -10.49
C ARG A 67 -32.55 -37.95 -11.28
N VAL A 68 -31.58 -37.29 -11.91
CA VAL A 68 -31.85 -36.11 -12.76
C VAL A 68 -32.76 -36.50 -13.92
N VAL A 69 -32.65 -37.75 -14.40
CA VAL A 69 -33.37 -38.25 -15.58
C VAL A 69 -34.62 -39.03 -15.20
N THR A 70 -34.55 -39.87 -14.16
CA THR A 70 -35.64 -40.75 -13.72
C THR A 70 -35.83 -40.66 -12.20
N PRO A 71 -36.38 -39.54 -11.68
CA PRO A 71 -36.49 -39.29 -10.25
C PRO A 71 -37.38 -40.30 -9.52
N ASP A 72 -38.40 -40.86 -10.20
CA ASP A 72 -39.32 -41.84 -9.61
C ASP A 72 -38.67 -43.21 -9.36
N ALA A 73 -37.70 -43.60 -10.20
CA ALA A 73 -36.98 -44.88 -10.06
C ALA A 73 -35.76 -44.77 -9.13
N PHE A 74 -35.19 -43.56 -8.99
CA PHE A 74 -34.01 -43.28 -8.15
C PHE A 74 -34.28 -42.10 -7.20
N PRO A 75 -35.19 -42.27 -6.22
CA PRO A 75 -35.56 -41.21 -5.28
C PRO A 75 -34.35 -40.73 -4.48
N VAL A 76 -34.48 -39.54 -3.88
CA VAL A 76 -33.37 -38.84 -3.20
C VAL A 76 -32.68 -39.72 -2.16
N SER A 77 -33.46 -40.55 -1.48
CA SER A 77 -33.03 -41.51 -0.48
C SER A 77 -34.25 -42.06 0.26
N ALA A 78 -34.05 -43.11 1.06
CA ALA A 78 -34.88 -43.37 2.23
C ALA A 78 -34.47 -42.45 3.42
N GLU A 79 -34.04 -41.20 3.19
CA GLU A 79 -33.73 -40.23 4.25
C GLU A 79 -35.01 -39.54 4.75
N TRP A 80 -36.09 -40.29 4.97
CA TRP A 80 -37.29 -39.74 5.59
C TRP A 80 -36.94 -39.09 6.95
N GLU A 81 -35.91 -39.59 7.64
CA GLU A 81 -35.37 -39.05 8.89
C GLU A 81 -34.82 -37.60 8.78
N THR A 82 -34.46 -37.14 7.58
CA THR A 82 -34.00 -35.76 7.36
C THR A 82 -35.08 -34.85 6.78
N VAL A 83 -36.22 -35.40 6.36
CA VAL A 83 -37.34 -34.64 5.80
C VAL A 83 -38.20 -34.08 6.93
N ASP A 84 -38.52 -32.79 6.85
CA ASP A 84 -39.29 -32.07 7.87
C ASP A 84 -40.67 -32.70 8.15
N GLU A 85 -41.27 -33.38 7.17
CA GLU A 85 -42.54 -34.11 7.29
C GLU A 85 -42.52 -35.20 8.38
N TRP A 86 -41.35 -35.75 8.70
CA TRP A 86 -41.18 -36.82 9.69
C TRP A 86 -40.34 -36.41 10.91
N ALA A 87 -39.94 -35.14 10.99
CA ALA A 87 -39.17 -34.61 12.10
C ALA A 87 -40.07 -34.33 13.32
N SER A 88 -39.52 -34.49 14.52
CA SER A 88 -40.16 -34.03 15.76
C SER A 88 -40.23 -32.50 15.82
N ALA A 89 -41.10 -31.97 16.69
CA ALA A 89 -41.23 -30.51 16.87
C ALA A 89 -39.92 -29.87 17.34
N GLU A 90 -39.19 -30.55 18.23
CA GLU A 90 -37.90 -30.13 18.76
C GLU A 90 -36.82 -30.10 17.66
N GLU A 91 -36.81 -31.06 16.73
CA GLU A 91 -35.89 -31.08 15.59
C GLU A 91 -36.19 -29.94 14.61
N LEU A 92 -37.45 -29.67 14.31
CA LEU A 92 -37.85 -28.55 13.46
C LEU A 92 -37.47 -27.20 14.08
N GLU A 93 -37.66 -27.05 15.39
CA GLU A 93 -37.23 -25.85 16.13
C GLU A 93 -35.71 -25.68 16.08
N ALA A 94 -34.94 -26.74 16.35
CA ALA A 94 -33.48 -26.72 16.30
C ALA A 94 -32.96 -26.40 14.89
N ARG A 95 -33.55 -26.98 13.84
CA ARG A 95 -33.20 -26.67 12.43
C ARG A 95 -33.50 -25.22 12.09
N THR A 96 -34.65 -24.70 12.52
CA THR A 96 -35.02 -23.29 12.31
C THR A 96 -34.05 -22.36 13.02
N ALA A 97 -33.68 -22.67 14.26
CA ALA A 97 -32.72 -21.90 15.05
C ALA A 97 -31.33 -21.91 14.40
N LEU A 98 -30.87 -23.07 13.92
CA LEU A 98 -29.60 -23.20 13.21
C LEU A 98 -29.60 -22.39 11.90
N ALA A 99 -30.64 -22.51 11.08
CA ALA A 99 -30.77 -21.76 9.84
C ALA A 99 -30.79 -20.24 10.09
N ALA A 100 -31.46 -19.78 11.15
CA ALA A 100 -31.48 -18.37 11.55
C ALA A 100 -30.09 -17.90 12.02
N PHE A 101 -29.37 -18.72 12.79
CA PHE A 101 -28.00 -18.44 13.22
C PHE A 101 -27.05 -18.34 12.02
N ASP A 102 -27.09 -19.31 11.09
CA ASP A 102 -26.26 -19.32 9.89
C ASP A 102 -26.54 -18.12 8.99
N ALA A 103 -27.80 -17.73 8.83
CA ALA A 103 -28.18 -16.53 8.09
C ALA A 103 -27.64 -15.25 8.74
N SER A 104 -27.73 -15.14 10.08
CA SER A 104 -27.15 -14.03 10.84
C SER A 104 -25.63 -13.98 10.72
N GLU A 105 -24.96 -15.13 10.80
CA GLU A 105 -23.51 -15.23 10.65
C GLU A 105 -23.06 -14.86 9.24
N ALA A 106 -23.77 -15.32 8.21
CA ALA A 106 -23.52 -14.94 6.83
C ALA A 106 -23.65 -13.41 6.62
N GLN A 107 -24.66 -12.78 7.22
CA GLN A 107 -24.82 -11.32 7.18
C GLN A 107 -23.68 -10.59 7.90
N ARG A 108 -23.26 -11.09 9.07
CA ARG A 108 -22.14 -10.53 9.83
C ARG A 108 -20.83 -10.61 9.05
N LEU A 109 -20.55 -11.77 8.45
CA LEU A 109 -19.37 -11.98 7.60
C LEU A 109 -19.39 -11.10 6.35
N ALA A 110 -20.56 -10.94 5.71
CA ALA A 110 -20.71 -10.05 4.57
C ALA A 110 -20.41 -8.59 4.95
N LYS A 111 -20.90 -8.12 6.11
CA LYS A 111 -20.60 -6.78 6.62
C LYS A 111 -19.12 -6.58 6.92
N ILE A 112 -18.47 -7.55 7.59
CA ILE A 112 -17.03 -7.50 7.88
C ILE A 112 -16.22 -7.46 6.57
N LYS A 113 -16.57 -8.28 5.59
CA LYS A 113 -15.90 -8.31 4.29
C LYS A 113 -16.03 -6.98 3.55
N SER A 114 -17.22 -6.39 3.56
CA SER A 114 -17.47 -5.06 2.98
C SER A 114 -16.65 -3.97 3.68
N GLN A 115 -16.65 -3.94 5.01
CA GLN A 115 -15.85 -2.98 5.78
C GLN A 115 -14.35 -3.14 5.53
N ARG A 116 -13.85 -4.37 5.48
CA ARG A 116 -12.45 -4.65 5.14
C ARG A 116 -12.10 -4.10 3.76
N LEU A 117 -12.95 -4.30 2.77
CA LEU A 117 -12.72 -3.77 1.42
C LEU A 117 -12.66 -2.24 1.41
N ILE A 118 -13.57 -1.58 2.14
CA ILE A 118 -13.55 -0.12 2.31
C ILE A 118 -12.24 0.35 2.93
N PHE A 119 -11.79 -0.29 4.01
CA PHE A 119 -10.53 0.08 4.67
C PHE A 119 -9.31 -0.20 3.79
N THR A 120 -9.29 -1.31 3.05
CA THR A 120 -8.22 -1.61 2.09
C THR A 120 -8.13 -0.52 1.03
N HIS A 121 -9.24 -0.13 0.41
CA HIS A 121 -9.24 0.94 -0.58
C HIS A 121 -8.87 2.30 0.01
N ALA A 122 -9.33 2.61 1.23
CA ALA A 122 -8.93 3.82 1.93
C ALA A 122 -7.41 3.85 2.17
N LEU A 123 -6.82 2.71 2.55
CA LEU A 123 -5.37 2.58 2.76
C LEU A 123 -4.59 2.73 1.45
N GLU A 124 -5.04 2.09 0.36
CA GLU A 124 -4.42 2.22 -0.96
C GLU A 124 -4.44 3.67 -1.46
N ASN A 125 -5.58 4.34 -1.35
CA ASN A 125 -5.73 5.74 -1.74
C ASN A 125 -4.85 6.67 -0.86
N ALA A 126 -4.84 6.44 0.45
CA ALA A 126 -3.96 7.18 1.37
C ALA A 126 -2.48 6.92 1.07
N ALA A 127 -2.12 5.70 0.68
CA ALA A 127 -0.76 5.36 0.28
C ALA A 127 -0.33 6.11 -0.99
N LEU A 128 -1.22 6.26 -1.98
CA LEU A 128 -0.95 7.06 -3.18
C LEU A 128 -0.73 8.53 -2.84
N ALA A 129 -1.59 9.13 -2.00
CA ALA A 129 -1.42 10.51 -1.53
C ALA A 129 -0.11 10.69 -0.71
N GLY A 130 0.28 9.68 0.07
CA GLY A 130 1.55 9.68 0.79
C GLY A 130 2.79 9.53 -0.09
N ASN A 131 2.64 9.27 -1.39
CA ASN A 131 3.78 9.14 -2.29
C ASN A 131 4.52 10.48 -2.50
N ASP A 132 3.79 11.59 -2.48
CA ASP A 132 4.36 12.93 -2.61
C ASP A 132 5.31 13.24 -1.44
N HIS A 133 4.92 12.88 -0.22
CA HIS A 133 5.78 12.97 0.95
C HIS A 133 7.06 12.13 0.77
N ARG A 134 6.92 10.90 0.25
CA ARG A 134 8.06 9.99 0.06
C ARG A 134 8.99 10.39 -1.09
N GLN A 135 8.63 11.37 -1.92
CA GLN A 135 9.57 11.91 -2.92
C GLN A 135 10.79 12.53 -2.26
N LEU A 136 10.67 13.17 -1.09
CA LEU A 136 11.83 13.65 -0.31
C LEU A 136 12.87 12.55 -0.04
N LEU A 137 12.40 11.31 0.10
CA LEU A 137 13.25 10.17 0.45
C LEU A 137 13.81 9.46 -0.78
N LYS A 138 13.16 9.56 -1.94
CA LYS A 138 13.47 8.73 -3.12
C LYS A 138 13.94 9.53 -4.35
N ALA A 139 13.49 10.76 -4.49
CA ALA A 139 13.70 11.56 -5.70
C ALA A 139 15.14 12.08 -5.83
N THR A 140 15.45 12.58 -7.02
CA THR A 140 16.68 13.31 -7.35
C THR A 140 16.38 14.33 -8.46
N GLY A 141 17.21 15.37 -8.59
CA GLY A 141 17.01 16.43 -9.60
C GLY A 141 15.71 17.21 -9.40
N GLU A 142 15.08 17.63 -10.48
CA GLU A 142 13.85 18.44 -10.48
C GLU A 142 12.73 17.83 -9.63
N SER A 143 12.53 16.50 -9.67
CA SER A 143 11.52 15.84 -8.82
C SER A 143 11.81 16.00 -7.32
N LEU A 144 13.08 16.08 -6.93
CA LEU A 144 13.47 16.34 -5.54
C LEU A 144 13.31 17.81 -5.20
N GLU A 145 13.69 18.72 -6.09
CA GLU A 145 13.50 20.17 -5.92
C GLU A 145 12.01 20.50 -5.70
N MET A 146 11.12 19.94 -6.52
CA MET A 146 9.67 20.09 -6.35
C MET A 146 9.18 19.52 -5.01
N ALA A 147 9.70 18.37 -4.58
CA ALA A 147 9.32 17.77 -3.31
C ALA A 147 9.77 18.63 -2.11
N VAL A 148 10.98 19.18 -2.17
CA VAL A 148 11.52 20.11 -1.17
C VAL A 148 10.69 21.39 -1.14
N ALA A 149 10.38 21.98 -2.30
CA ALA A 149 9.54 23.17 -2.39
C ALA A 149 8.14 22.92 -1.81
N THR A 150 7.54 21.77 -2.10
CA THR A 150 6.22 21.38 -1.57
C THR A 150 6.26 21.25 -0.05
N ALA A 151 7.28 20.59 0.49
CA ALA A 151 7.45 20.45 1.94
C ALA A 151 7.61 21.82 2.62
N LEU A 152 8.48 22.69 2.09
CA LEU A 152 8.69 24.03 2.64
C LEU A 152 7.44 24.92 2.56
N ARG A 153 6.66 24.83 1.48
CA ARG A 153 5.35 25.51 1.39
C ARG A 153 4.33 24.97 2.38
N ALA A 154 4.34 23.66 2.66
CA ALA A 154 3.49 23.08 3.69
C ALA A 154 3.88 23.54 5.10
N LEU A 155 5.14 23.96 5.29
CA LEU A 155 5.58 24.69 6.47
C LEU A 155 5.22 26.18 6.40
N GLU A 156 4.44 26.65 5.41
CA GLU A 156 4.06 28.05 5.16
C GLU A 156 5.23 29.01 4.83
N PHE A 157 6.34 28.50 4.31
CA PHE A 157 7.30 29.38 3.62
C PHE A 157 6.77 29.78 2.24
N GLU A 158 7.11 30.99 1.80
CA GLU A 158 7.02 31.35 0.40
C GLU A 158 8.21 30.74 -0.34
N VAL A 159 7.94 29.95 -1.39
CA VAL A 159 9.01 29.26 -2.15
C VAL A 159 8.88 29.56 -3.62
N VAL A 160 9.93 30.13 -4.18
CA VAL A 160 10.06 30.47 -5.59
C VAL A 160 11.16 29.59 -6.21
N ASP A 161 10.83 28.98 -7.35
CA ASP A 161 11.82 28.37 -8.22
C ASP A 161 12.67 29.47 -8.85
N ALA A 162 13.97 29.46 -8.57
CA ALA A 162 14.84 30.53 -9.01
C ALA A 162 15.12 30.47 -10.52
N ASP A 163 15.05 29.31 -11.17
CA ASP A 163 15.17 29.23 -12.64
C ASP A 163 13.95 29.86 -13.34
N ALA A 164 12.80 29.94 -12.65
CA ALA A 164 11.58 30.58 -13.17
C ALA A 164 11.56 32.11 -13.05
N LEU A 165 12.54 32.73 -12.37
CA LEU A 165 12.57 34.17 -12.14
C LEU A 165 13.00 34.95 -13.40
N PRO A 166 12.29 36.04 -13.78
CA PRO A 166 12.64 36.85 -14.95
C PRO A 166 14.08 37.39 -14.94
N GLU A 167 14.58 37.77 -13.76
CA GLU A 167 15.95 38.24 -13.57
C GLU A 167 17.04 37.16 -13.76
N ASN A 168 16.64 35.90 -13.95
CA ASN A 168 17.52 34.74 -14.05
C ASN A 168 17.57 34.12 -15.45
N GLN A 169 16.94 34.73 -16.46
CA GLN A 169 17.03 34.26 -17.85
C GLN A 169 18.49 34.17 -18.34
N GLY A 170 18.98 32.95 -18.54
CA GLY A 170 20.28 32.66 -19.17
C GLY A 170 21.46 32.38 -18.22
N TYR A 171 21.28 32.41 -16.90
CA TYR A 171 22.31 32.06 -15.92
C TYR A 171 21.75 31.09 -14.88
N LYS A 172 22.35 29.89 -14.73
CA LYS A 172 21.99 28.97 -13.65
C LYS A 172 22.31 29.59 -12.30
N LYS A 173 21.30 29.73 -11.44
CA LYS A 173 21.42 30.25 -10.07
C LYS A 173 21.07 29.15 -9.06
N GLU A 174 20.77 29.52 -7.82
CA GLU A 174 20.23 28.61 -6.80
C GLU A 174 19.03 27.79 -7.33
N ASP A 175 18.74 26.64 -6.73
CA ASP A 175 17.56 25.85 -7.11
C ASP A 175 16.27 26.51 -6.60
N LEU A 176 16.23 26.91 -5.33
CA LEU A 176 15.05 27.53 -4.71
C LEU A 176 15.41 28.78 -3.91
N ARG A 177 14.51 29.76 -3.91
CA ARG A 177 14.50 30.91 -3.01
C ARG A 177 13.33 30.79 -2.04
N VAL A 178 13.63 30.85 -0.76
CA VAL A 178 12.66 30.68 0.33
C VAL A 178 12.54 31.99 1.09
N SER A 179 11.33 32.48 1.33
CA SER A 179 11.08 33.70 2.10
C SER A 179 10.06 33.51 3.23
N ASP A 180 10.24 34.31 4.27
CA ASP A 180 9.30 34.51 5.37
C ASP A 180 9.28 36.01 5.71
N GLY A 181 8.36 36.73 5.06
CA GLY A 181 8.32 38.20 5.09
C GLY A 181 9.59 38.80 4.48
N LYS A 182 10.40 39.46 5.31
CA LYS A 182 11.67 40.06 4.86
C LYS A 182 12.84 39.08 4.89
N TRP A 183 12.74 37.97 5.62
CA TRP A 183 13.80 36.98 5.75
C TRP A 183 13.87 36.11 4.49
N VAL A 184 15.07 35.86 3.96
CA VAL A 184 15.29 35.10 2.73
C VAL A 184 16.41 34.07 2.93
N ALA A 185 16.14 32.83 2.55
CA ALA A 185 17.14 31.78 2.39
C ALA A 185 17.36 31.41 0.92
N ILE A 186 18.62 31.15 0.59
CA ILE A 186 19.06 30.60 -0.70
C ILE A 186 19.26 29.11 -0.53
N VAL A 187 18.60 28.31 -1.36
CA VAL A 187 18.53 26.86 -1.17
C VAL A 187 19.04 26.11 -2.40
N GLU A 188 19.97 25.19 -2.14
CA GLU A 188 20.45 24.20 -3.11
C GLU A 188 19.97 22.81 -2.71
N VAL A 189 19.53 22.01 -3.68
CA VAL A 189 18.95 20.69 -3.48
C VAL A 189 19.78 19.63 -4.22
N LYS A 190 20.32 18.65 -3.48
CA LYS A 190 21.15 17.58 -4.07
C LYS A 190 20.64 16.18 -3.75
N GLY A 191 20.57 15.33 -4.77
CA GLY A 191 20.21 13.92 -4.63
C GLY A 191 21.36 12.98 -4.96
N TYR A 192 21.73 12.09 -4.04
CA TYR A 192 22.85 11.17 -4.21
C TYR A 192 22.49 9.72 -3.88
N THR A 193 23.07 8.77 -4.62
CA THR A 193 23.05 7.34 -4.24
C THR A 193 24.10 7.02 -3.18
N LYS A 194 25.01 7.96 -2.89
CA LYS A 194 26.08 7.87 -1.88
C LYS A 194 25.98 9.04 -0.89
N ALA A 195 27.02 9.25 -0.09
CA ALA A 195 27.16 10.43 0.75
C ALA A 195 27.13 11.73 -0.08
N GLY A 196 26.63 12.81 0.56
CA GLY A 196 26.75 14.17 0.04
C GLY A 196 28.21 14.61 -0.09
N LYS A 197 28.46 15.65 -0.89
CA LYS A 197 29.81 16.15 -1.16
C LYS A 197 30.00 17.51 -0.52
N SER A 198 31.14 17.73 0.14
CA SER A 198 31.39 19.04 0.75
C SER A 198 31.58 20.18 -0.27
N ASN A 199 31.93 19.85 -1.52
CA ASN A 199 31.94 20.82 -2.61
C ASN A 199 30.56 21.44 -2.92
N ASP A 200 29.48 20.86 -2.41
CA ASP A 200 28.14 21.43 -2.54
C ASP A 200 27.96 22.66 -1.64
N LEU A 201 28.69 22.74 -0.51
CA LEU A 201 28.73 23.94 0.35
C LEU A 201 29.28 25.14 -0.44
N GLN A 202 30.33 24.92 -1.22
CA GLN A 202 30.89 25.97 -2.07
C GLN A 202 29.96 26.37 -3.23
N GLN A 203 29.13 25.45 -3.73
CA GLN A 203 28.17 25.75 -4.79
C GLN A 203 27.07 26.67 -4.27
N VAL A 204 26.45 26.32 -3.14
CA VAL A 204 25.37 27.14 -2.57
C VAL A 204 25.88 28.52 -2.15
N ASN A 205 27.11 28.62 -1.63
CA ASN A 205 27.75 29.91 -1.33
C ASN A 205 27.95 30.80 -2.57
N LYS A 206 28.24 30.22 -3.73
CA LYS A 206 28.33 30.98 -4.99
C LYS A 206 26.97 31.53 -5.43
N ALA A 207 25.91 30.76 -5.20
CA ALA A 207 24.55 31.19 -5.49
C ALA A 207 24.16 32.37 -4.57
N ALA A 208 24.42 32.27 -3.26
CA ALA A 208 24.18 33.36 -2.31
C ALA A 208 24.95 34.65 -2.65
N LYS A 209 26.22 34.57 -3.05
CA LYS A 209 26.99 35.73 -3.54
C LYS A 209 26.40 36.34 -4.80
N THR A 210 25.83 35.52 -5.68
CA THR A 210 25.15 35.99 -6.89
C THR A 210 23.86 36.70 -6.53
N PHE A 211 23.06 36.16 -5.60
CA PHE A 211 21.90 36.84 -5.03
C PHE A 211 22.29 38.21 -4.48
N ALA A 212 23.30 38.29 -3.61
CA ALA A 212 23.73 39.54 -3.00
C ALA A 212 24.14 40.61 -4.02
N ARG A 213 24.86 40.20 -5.07
CA ARG A 213 25.22 41.10 -6.18
C ARG A 213 24.02 41.58 -6.97
N THR A 214 23.00 40.75 -7.17
CA THR A 214 21.80 41.10 -7.95
C THR A 214 20.82 41.96 -7.15
N THR A 215 20.63 41.68 -5.86
CA THR A 215 19.65 42.36 -5.01
C THR A 215 20.24 43.52 -4.21
N GLY A 216 21.58 43.60 -4.11
CA GLY A 216 22.26 44.58 -3.27
C GLY A 216 22.17 44.28 -1.77
N ARG A 217 21.75 43.06 -1.39
CA ARG A 217 21.57 42.64 0.00
C ARG A 217 21.95 41.17 0.17
N ASP A 218 22.55 40.81 1.30
CA ASP A 218 22.84 39.42 1.61
C ASP A 218 21.59 38.60 1.94
N ALA A 219 21.66 37.29 1.72
CA ALA A 219 20.63 36.38 2.21
C ALA A 219 20.74 36.23 3.73
N ASP A 220 19.62 35.97 4.40
CA ASP A 220 19.59 35.78 5.85
C ASP A 220 20.05 34.38 6.27
N ALA A 221 19.98 33.41 5.36
CA ALA A 221 20.50 32.05 5.55
C ALA A 221 20.82 31.36 4.21
N ILE A 222 21.63 30.31 4.29
CA ILE A 222 22.00 29.49 3.13
C ILE A 222 21.72 28.03 3.44
N TRP A 223 20.88 27.36 2.67
CA TRP A 223 20.47 25.98 2.94
C TRP A 223 20.96 25.01 1.87
N LEU A 224 21.59 23.93 2.30
CA LEU A 224 21.90 22.77 1.46
C LEU A 224 21.00 21.61 1.87
N VAL A 225 20.02 21.27 1.05
CA VAL A 225 19.11 20.15 1.27
C VAL A 225 19.63 18.93 0.51
N VAL A 226 19.87 17.81 1.20
CA VAL A 226 20.49 16.62 0.60
C VAL A 226 19.69 15.36 0.86
N ASN A 227 19.29 14.69 -0.23
CA ASN A 227 18.81 13.31 -0.21
C ASN A 227 20.00 12.36 -0.47
N SER A 228 20.80 12.09 0.56
CA SER A 228 21.93 11.18 0.47
C SER A 228 21.49 9.72 0.58
N PHE A 229 22.28 8.79 0.03
CA PHE A 229 22.01 7.34 0.07
C PHE A 229 20.55 6.97 -0.29
N ARG A 230 19.98 7.61 -1.31
CA ARG A 230 18.52 7.52 -1.59
C ARG A 230 17.99 6.12 -1.89
N GLU A 231 18.86 5.20 -2.29
CA GLU A 231 18.53 3.78 -2.58
C GLU A 231 18.53 2.91 -1.32
N MET A 232 19.03 3.43 -0.20
CA MET A 232 18.99 2.76 1.10
C MET A 232 17.71 3.12 1.87
N ASP A 233 17.31 2.19 2.74
CA ASP A 233 16.27 2.43 3.75
C ASP A 233 16.61 3.72 4.52
N PRO A 234 15.70 4.73 4.56
CA PRO A 234 15.87 5.97 5.31
C PRO A 234 16.35 5.77 6.77
N ALA A 235 15.89 4.72 7.45
CA ALA A 235 16.25 4.43 8.84
C ALA A 235 17.73 4.00 8.99
N GLN A 236 18.34 3.50 7.92
CA GLN A 236 19.71 2.97 7.91
C GLN A 236 20.72 3.91 7.26
N ARG A 237 20.29 5.05 6.72
CA ARG A 237 21.23 5.95 6.02
C ARG A 237 22.21 6.58 7.02
N PRO A 238 23.52 6.60 6.70
CA PRO A 238 24.50 7.31 7.50
C PRO A 238 24.17 8.78 7.73
N LEU A 239 24.84 9.39 8.69
CA LEU A 239 24.79 10.84 8.90
C LEU A 239 25.31 11.58 7.66
N LEU A 240 24.73 12.75 7.37
CA LEU A 240 25.12 13.57 6.24
C LEU A 240 26.50 14.23 6.46
N ILE A 241 27.43 13.96 5.52
CA ILE A 241 28.82 14.46 5.50
C ILE A 241 29.49 14.28 6.87
N PRO A 242 29.64 13.04 7.37
CA PRO A 242 30.08 12.79 8.75
C PRO A 242 31.58 13.09 8.96
N ASP A 243 32.37 13.06 7.89
CA ASP A 243 33.83 13.12 7.89
C ASP A 243 34.40 14.54 7.82
N ARG A 244 33.56 15.57 7.64
CA ARG A 244 33.98 16.98 7.48
C ARG A 244 33.30 17.93 8.49
N PRO A 245 33.41 17.69 9.81
CA PRO A 245 32.79 18.55 10.81
C PRO A 245 33.28 20.00 10.75
N ASP A 246 34.58 20.21 10.50
CA ASP A 246 35.17 21.56 10.46
C ASP A 246 34.63 22.39 9.29
N GLU A 247 34.49 21.80 8.10
CA GLU A 247 33.92 22.49 6.92
C GLU A 247 32.47 22.91 7.17
N ILE A 248 31.73 22.12 7.95
CA ILE A 248 30.33 22.39 8.28
C ILE A 248 30.21 23.44 9.36
N ALA A 249 31.13 23.45 10.34
CA ALA A 249 31.22 24.51 11.33
C ALA A 249 31.53 25.86 10.66
N THR A 250 32.50 25.90 9.74
CA THR A 250 32.78 27.12 8.95
C THR A 250 31.57 27.57 8.15
N PHE A 251 30.89 26.64 7.43
CA PHE A 251 29.67 26.98 6.70
C PHE A 251 28.56 27.52 7.61
N ALA A 252 28.42 26.99 8.82
CA ALA A 252 27.44 27.44 9.79
C ALA A 252 27.74 28.85 10.31
N GLU A 253 28.97 29.08 10.74
CA GLU A 253 29.40 30.29 11.45
C GLU A 253 29.63 31.47 10.50
N ASP A 254 30.29 31.24 9.37
CA ASP A 254 30.67 32.32 8.46
C ASP A 254 29.53 32.72 7.51
N ASP A 255 28.73 31.75 7.08
CA ASP A 255 27.75 31.93 6.00
C ASP A 255 26.29 31.79 6.47
N HIS A 256 26.04 31.62 7.77
CA HIS A 256 24.71 31.28 8.31
C HIS A 256 24.12 30.04 7.60
N GLY A 257 24.99 29.07 7.34
CA GLY A 257 24.70 27.89 6.55
C GLY A 257 24.01 26.78 7.34
N LEU A 258 23.04 26.13 6.73
CA LEU A 258 22.34 24.96 7.28
C LEU A 258 22.32 23.83 6.27
N ILE A 259 22.65 22.63 6.72
CA ILE A 259 22.57 21.40 5.93
C ILE A 259 21.40 20.57 6.44
N ILE A 260 20.49 20.23 5.55
CA ILE A 260 19.24 19.54 5.87
C ILE A 260 19.24 18.18 5.17
N ASP A 261 19.23 17.10 5.93
CA ASP A 261 18.93 15.77 5.38
C ASP A 261 17.43 15.70 5.07
N THR A 262 17.06 15.19 3.90
CA THR A 262 15.64 15.11 3.52
C THR A 262 14.81 14.21 4.42
N ARG A 263 15.44 13.32 5.19
CA ARG A 263 14.76 12.55 6.26
C ARG A 263 14.26 13.43 7.38
N ASP A 264 15.04 14.44 7.78
CA ASP A 264 14.65 15.34 8.85
C ASP A 264 13.60 16.33 8.37
N LEU A 265 13.72 16.81 7.12
CA LEU A 265 12.64 17.58 6.49
C LEU A 265 11.36 16.76 6.34
N PHE A 266 11.46 15.48 5.98
CA PHE A 266 10.30 14.57 5.90
C PHE A 266 9.62 14.42 7.26
N LYS A 267 10.37 14.15 8.33
CA LYS A 267 9.81 14.01 9.69
C LYS A 267 9.19 15.31 10.18
N LEU A 268 9.84 16.44 9.92
CA LEU A 268 9.33 17.76 10.29
C LEU A 268 8.01 18.04 9.57
N TRP A 269 7.95 17.81 8.26
CA TRP A 269 6.72 17.95 7.49
C TRP A 269 5.64 16.99 7.98
N GLN A 270 5.98 15.74 8.26
CA GLN A 270 5.04 14.77 8.82
C GLN A 270 4.47 15.23 10.16
N ALA A 271 5.30 15.75 11.06
CA ALA A 271 4.85 16.25 12.36
C ALA A 271 3.86 17.42 12.22
N VAL A 272 4.07 18.31 11.25
CA VAL A 272 3.13 19.40 10.95
C VAL A 272 1.82 18.86 10.37
N THR A 273 1.90 17.96 9.38
CA THR A 273 0.72 17.38 8.74
C THR A 273 -0.14 16.56 9.73
N THR A 274 0.47 15.92 10.73
CA THR A 274 -0.28 15.19 11.78
C THR A 274 -0.70 16.06 12.96
N GLY A 275 -0.42 17.38 12.93
CA GLY A 275 -0.75 18.30 14.01
C GLY A 275 0.08 18.12 15.30
N ALA A 276 1.20 17.39 15.23
CA ALA A 276 2.12 17.22 16.34
C ALA A 276 3.05 18.45 16.53
N LEU A 277 3.19 19.28 15.51
CA LEU A 277 3.95 20.52 15.55
C LEU A 277 3.23 21.59 14.73
N ASP A 278 3.19 22.83 15.21
CA ASP A 278 2.66 23.94 14.43
C ASP A 278 3.61 24.32 13.30
N ALA A 279 3.07 24.65 12.12
CA ALA A 279 3.88 25.04 10.97
C ALA A 279 4.78 26.26 11.28
N SER A 280 4.27 27.23 12.05
CA SER A 280 5.04 28.40 12.48
C SER A 280 6.22 28.04 13.38
N ALA A 281 6.05 27.08 14.29
CA ALA A 281 7.12 26.57 15.13
C ALA A 281 8.17 25.82 14.30
N ALA A 282 7.73 25.02 13.32
CA ALA A 282 8.63 24.36 12.36
C ALA A 282 9.46 25.37 11.55
N ARG A 283 8.84 26.45 11.03
CA ARG A 283 9.57 27.52 10.34
C ARG A 283 10.57 28.21 11.24
N ALA A 284 10.15 28.60 12.45
CA ALA A 284 11.03 29.27 13.39
C ALA A 284 12.26 28.41 13.72
N HIS A 285 12.06 27.09 13.89
CA HIS A 285 13.16 26.16 14.13
C HIS A 285 14.13 26.09 12.94
N LEU A 286 13.62 25.97 11.70
CA LEU A 286 14.48 25.99 10.51
C LEU A 286 15.24 27.31 10.34
N ARG A 287 14.57 28.45 10.57
CA ARG A 287 15.17 29.80 10.45
C ARG A 287 16.27 30.05 11.47
N ALA A 288 16.16 29.50 12.68
CA ALA A 288 17.13 29.67 13.75
C ALA A 288 18.28 28.66 13.70
N SER A 289 18.16 27.61 12.87
CA SER A 289 19.14 26.52 12.80
C SER A 289 20.31 26.87 11.88
N ILE A 290 21.52 26.45 12.30
CA ILE A 290 22.75 26.48 11.50
C ILE A 290 23.50 25.14 11.64
N GLY A 291 24.46 24.86 10.75
CA GLY A 291 25.25 23.62 10.78
C GLY A 291 24.49 22.44 10.20
N ARG A 292 24.30 21.37 10.99
CA ARG A 292 23.48 20.22 10.56
C ARG A 292 22.12 20.30 11.24
N PHE A 293 21.06 20.33 10.45
CA PHE A 293 19.70 20.24 10.98
C PHE A 293 19.46 18.85 11.57
N GLY A 294 18.86 18.81 12.76
CA GLY A 294 18.46 17.58 13.42
C GLY A 294 17.05 17.73 13.97
N PHE A 295 16.09 17.00 13.38
CA PHE A 295 14.74 16.96 13.92
C PHE A 295 14.58 15.75 14.84
N VAL A 296 14.58 16.02 16.14
CA VAL A 296 14.10 15.11 17.18
C VAL A 296 12.64 15.46 17.38
N GLY A 297 11.72 14.49 17.32
CA GLY A 297 10.26 14.73 17.24
C GLY A 297 9.66 15.61 18.36
N ALA A 298 8.35 15.81 18.30
CA ALA A 298 7.64 16.77 19.15
C ALA A 298 7.79 16.58 20.68
N ASP A 299 8.23 15.42 21.16
CA ASP A 299 8.40 15.14 22.60
C ASP A 299 9.39 16.08 23.32
N THR A 300 10.31 16.72 22.60
CA THR A 300 11.27 17.67 23.17
C THR A 300 10.92 19.16 22.95
N ALA A 301 9.88 19.48 22.17
CA ALA A 301 9.51 20.86 21.87
C ALA A 301 8.79 21.58 23.04
N THR A 302 8.49 20.86 24.13
CA THR A 302 7.85 21.42 25.33
C THR A 302 8.76 22.41 26.09
N ASP A 303 10.08 22.39 25.84
CA ASP A 303 11.07 23.18 26.59
C ASP A 303 11.33 24.60 26.03
N LEU A 304 10.59 25.02 25.01
CA LEU A 304 10.74 26.35 24.38
C LEU A 304 9.53 27.28 24.57
N ARG A 305 8.62 26.97 25.51
CA ARG A 305 7.61 27.96 25.92
C ARG A 305 8.26 28.96 26.89
N PRO A 306 8.29 30.27 26.59
CA PRO A 306 8.71 31.26 27.57
C PRO A 306 7.72 31.20 28.74
N GLU A 307 8.24 31.06 29.95
CA GLU A 307 7.44 31.16 31.18
C GLU A 307 6.66 32.48 31.15
N LEU A 308 5.35 32.39 30.96
CA LEU A 308 4.44 33.49 31.25
C LEU A 308 4.48 33.69 32.77
N SER A 309 5.28 34.67 33.18
CA SER A 309 5.29 35.21 34.53
C SER A 309 3.85 35.58 34.90
N THR A 310 3.26 34.78 35.78
CA THR A 310 2.00 35.13 36.44
C THR A 310 2.33 36.16 37.50
N GLU A 311 2.12 37.42 37.15
CA GLU A 311 2.08 38.53 38.09
C GLU A 311 0.93 38.27 39.07
N GLN A 312 1.28 38.02 40.33
CA GLN A 312 0.34 37.94 41.44
C GLN A 312 -0.26 39.34 41.68
N ALA A 313 -1.58 39.48 41.48
CA ALA A 313 -2.33 40.62 42.00
C ALA A 313 -2.62 40.42 43.50
N PRO A 314 -2.50 41.45 44.34
CA PRO A 314 -2.68 41.33 45.79
C PRO A 314 -4.17 41.34 46.15
N GLY A 315 -4.54 40.42 47.05
CA GLY A 315 -5.79 40.42 47.81
C GLY A 315 -5.49 40.05 49.24
#